data_AF-A0AA85IUB3-F1
#
_entry.id   AF-A0AA85IUB3-F1
#
_cell.length_a   1.000
_cell.length_b   1.000
_cell.length_c   1.000
_cell.angle_alpha   90.00
_cell.angle_beta   90.00
_cell.angle_gamma   90.00
#
_symmetry.space_group_name_H-M   'P 1'
#
loop_
_entity.id
_entity.type
_entity.pdbx_description
1 polymer ?
#
loop_
_entity_poly.entity_id
_entity_poly.type
_entity_poly.pdbx_seq_one_letter_code
_entity_poly.pdbx_strand_id
1 'polypeptide(L)'
;MPGSKKGQSVLDASRKVSHGDLSVNCNDVSDVKHDMVDVTVSPFRDNRNIKLPKLEPRCFDGNPADYLHFVREFEIMLSGFLLTDEMKLMYLMRYCTGDAARAIQCCKFMKPKEGYYEAMSILRQRFGRPSMIAGKLFEAVKGNGGQLQDDSQALTEFLDNLLIYKNGMISMNHMSDLNSSFILEVIARRLPTRLQRKWVKMSSLMEDEGIEPKFDNILKR
;
A
#
# COMPACT_ATOMS: atom_id res chain seq x y z
N MET A 1 58.65 27.31 5.37
CA MET A 1 58.58 28.72 5.82
C MET A 1 58.50 29.60 4.59
N PRO A 2 57.74 30.70 4.59
CA PRO A 2 56.30 30.91 4.81
C PRO A 2 55.69 31.61 3.55
N GLY A 3 54.41 31.98 3.40
CA GLY A 3 53.20 32.04 4.22
C GLY A 3 52.04 32.54 3.33
N SER A 4 50.79 32.11 3.59
CA SER A 4 49.67 32.93 4.11
C SER A 4 49.19 34.10 3.22
N LYS A 5 47.91 34.40 3.00
CA LYS A 5 46.61 33.96 3.57
C LYS A 5 45.49 34.72 2.82
N LYS A 6 44.24 34.30 3.12
CA LYS A 6 42.90 34.91 2.87
C LYS A 6 42.28 34.53 1.52
N GLY A 7 41.10 33.91 1.42
CA GLY A 7 40.06 33.61 2.40
C GLY A 7 38.75 34.25 1.93
N GLN A 8 37.78 33.45 1.49
CA GLN A 8 36.38 33.84 1.51
C GLN A 8 35.50 32.58 1.65
N SER A 9 34.58 32.69 2.59
CA SER A 9 33.55 31.74 3.04
C SER A 9 32.52 31.37 1.97
N VAL A 10 32.11 30.09 1.94
CA VAL A 10 30.77 29.64 1.53
C VAL A 10 30.45 28.45 2.45
N LEU A 11 29.82 28.68 3.61
CA LEU A 11 28.38 28.55 3.87
C LEU A 11 27.82 27.17 3.54
N ASP A 12 27.60 26.41 4.62
CA ASP A 12 26.81 25.19 4.72
C ASP A 12 25.45 25.28 4.03
N ALA A 13 25.07 24.21 3.33
CA ALA A 13 23.68 23.93 3.02
C ALA A 13 23.42 22.43 3.13
N SER A 14 23.13 22.00 4.36
CA SER A 14 22.47 20.74 4.67
C SER A 14 21.18 20.59 3.85
N ARG A 15 21.14 19.64 2.92
CA ARG A 15 19.87 19.17 2.32
C ARG A 15 19.13 18.33 3.36
N LYS A 16 18.24 18.99 4.11
CA LYS A 16 17.12 18.33 4.77
C LYS A 16 16.15 17.85 3.69
N VAL A 17 16.03 16.54 3.51
CA VAL A 17 14.91 15.94 2.79
C VAL A 17 13.77 15.85 3.80
N SER A 18 12.82 16.78 3.70
CA SER A 18 11.58 16.70 4.45
C SER A 18 10.70 15.60 3.83
N HIS A 19 10.30 14.63 4.65
CA HIS A 19 9.14 13.79 4.39
C HIS A 19 7.91 14.70 4.26
N GLY A 20 7.45 14.91 3.03
CA GLY A 20 6.16 15.50 2.74
C GLY A 20 5.21 14.41 2.30
N ASP A 21 4.08 14.29 3.00
CA ASP A 21 2.97 13.40 2.67
C ASP A 21 2.57 13.56 1.20
N LEU A 22 2.85 12.54 0.38
CA LEU A 22 2.38 12.46 -0.99
C LEU A 22 0.92 11.99 -0.99
N SER A 23 0.00 12.91 -0.69
CA SER A 23 -1.38 12.79 -1.15
C SER A 23 -1.41 13.09 -2.64
N VAL A 24 -1.30 12.04 -3.46
CA VAL A 24 -1.50 12.17 -4.91
C VAL A 24 -3.00 12.31 -5.15
N ASN A 25 -3.45 13.54 -5.37
CA ASN A 25 -4.82 13.87 -5.77
C ASN A 25 -4.99 13.60 -7.28
N CYS A 26 -6.05 12.91 -7.70
CA CYS A 26 -6.27 12.46 -9.08
C CYS A 26 -6.65 13.59 -10.07
N ASN A 27 -6.21 14.83 -9.85
CA ASN A 27 -6.62 16.00 -10.65
C ASN A 27 -5.84 16.22 -11.95
N ASP A 28 -5.06 15.24 -12.41
CA ASP A 28 -4.42 15.30 -13.73
C ASP A 28 -4.76 14.06 -14.56
N VAL A 29 -5.57 14.25 -15.62
CA VAL A 29 -5.38 13.74 -17.01
C VAL A 29 -6.59 14.09 -17.90
N SER A 30 -6.32 14.98 -18.87
CA SER A 30 -6.90 15.25 -20.20
C SER A 30 -8.36 15.73 -20.40
N ASP A 31 -8.42 16.94 -20.95
CA ASP A 31 -9.40 17.53 -21.89
C ASP A 31 -10.34 16.55 -22.61
N VAL A 32 -11.61 16.56 -22.18
CA VAL A 32 -12.76 16.38 -23.09
C VAL A 32 -13.82 17.38 -22.64
N LYS A 33 -14.04 18.42 -23.45
CA LYS A 33 -15.17 19.33 -23.28
C LYS A 33 -16.46 18.54 -23.50
N HIS A 34 -17.16 18.21 -22.43
CA HIS A 34 -18.60 17.99 -22.45
C HIS A 34 -19.22 19.17 -21.71
N ASP A 35 -19.91 20.02 -22.48
CA ASP A 35 -20.76 21.06 -21.93
C ASP A 35 -21.87 20.41 -21.09
N MET A 36 -21.71 20.43 -19.77
CA MET A 36 -22.83 20.23 -18.85
C MET A 36 -22.59 21.07 -17.60
N VAL A 37 -23.35 22.17 -17.54
CA VAL A 37 -23.75 22.99 -16.40
C VAL A 37 -22.99 22.75 -15.10
N ASP A 38 -22.24 23.78 -14.67
CA ASP A 38 -21.63 23.91 -13.35
C ASP A 38 -22.66 23.63 -12.24
N VAL A 39 -22.68 22.39 -11.79
CA VAL A 39 -23.25 21.99 -10.51
C VAL A 39 -22.06 21.57 -9.67
N THR A 40 -21.30 22.56 -9.20
CA THR A 40 -20.44 22.42 -8.02
C THR A 40 -21.33 22.19 -6.78
N VAL A 41 -22.02 21.04 -6.72
CA VAL A 41 -22.59 20.53 -5.48
C VAL A 41 -21.53 19.66 -4.85
N SER A 42 -20.73 20.28 -3.98
CA SER A 42 -19.94 19.55 -2.99
C SER A 42 -20.91 18.63 -2.22
N PRO A 43 -20.82 17.29 -2.33
CA PRO A 43 -21.77 16.39 -1.66
C PRO A 43 -21.56 16.38 -0.13
N PHE A 44 -20.49 17.00 0.34
CA PHE A 44 -20.14 17.16 1.75
C PHE A 44 -21.05 18.18 2.46
N ARG A 45 -22.29 17.78 2.77
CA ARG A 45 -23.11 18.44 3.78
C ARG A 45 -23.24 17.52 4.98
N ASP A 46 -22.39 17.73 5.98
CA ASP A 46 -22.59 17.13 7.30
C ASP A 46 -23.52 18.05 8.11
N ASN A 47 -24.55 17.47 8.74
CA ASN A 47 -25.62 18.21 9.44
C ASN A 47 -25.21 18.62 10.87
N ARG A 48 -23.92 18.50 11.19
CA ARG A 48 -23.31 18.90 12.46
C ARG A 48 -22.15 19.78 12.07
N ASN A 49 -22.06 20.98 12.62
CA ASN A 49 -21.16 22.07 12.26
C ASN A 49 -19.65 21.76 12.52
N ILE A 50 -19.21 20.52 12.38
CA ILE A 50 -17.86 19.99 12.54
C ILE A 50 -17.30 19.78 11.12
N LYS A 51 -16.32 20.58 10.73
CA LYS A 51 -15.59 20.37 9.47
C LYS A 51 -14.56 19.27 9.67
N LEU A 52 -14.98 18.02 9.49
CA LEU A 52 -14.03 16.90 9.38
C LEU A 52 -13.23 17.05 8.06
N PRO A 53 -11.94 16.66 8.04
CA PRO A 53 -11.19 16.55 6.79
C PRO A 53 -11.98 15.66 5.83
N LYS A 54 -12.13 16.10 4.58
CA LYS A 54 -12.75 15.28 3.53
C LYS A 54 -11.92 14.02 3.37
N LEU A 55 -12.50 12.86 3.65
CA LEU A 55 -11.85 11.58 3.38
C LEU A 55 -12.03 11.27 1.89
N GLU A 56 -11.02 11.60 1.10
CA GLU A 56 -10.94 11.24 -0.31
C GLU A 56 -10.08 9.98 -0.43
N PRO A 57 -10.57 8.90 -1.06
CA PRO A 57 -9.77 7.71 -1.31
C PRO A 57 -8.54 8.04 -2.13
N ARG A 58 -7.44 7.34 -1.89
CA ARG A 58 -6.26 7.43 -2.75
C ARG A 58 -6.59 6.92 -4.15
N CYS A 59 -5.93 7.48 -5.17
CA CYS A 59 -6.03 6.93 -6.51
C CYS A 59 -5.49 5.50 -6.54
N PHE A 60 -6.15 4.63 -7.28
CA PHE A 60 -5.77 3.23 -7.45
C PHE A 60 -5.35 2.97 -8.89
N ASP A 61 -4.07 2.69 -9.10
CA ASP A 61 -3.47 2.48 -10.42
C ASP A 61 -3.55 1.03 -10.91
N GLY A 62 -3.93 0.10 -10.03
CA GLY A 62 -3.94 -1.34 -10.28
C GLY A 62 -2.90 -2.13 -9.49
N ASN A 63 -2.11 -1.52 -8.59
CA ASN A 63 -1.17 -2.27 -7.75
C ASN A 63 -1.90 -3.18 -6.74
N PRO A 64 -1.77 -4.53 -6.80
CA PRO A 64 -2.45 -5.43 -5.86
C PRO A 64 -2.13 -5.17 -4.38
N ALA A 65 -0.94 -4.64 -4.05
CA ALA A 65 -0.60 -4.31 -2.67
C ALA A 65 -1.53 -3.25 -2.04
N ASP A 66 -2.03 -2.33 -2.86
CA ASP A 66 -2.84 -1.20 -2.42
C ASP A 66 -4.36 -1.47 -2.51
N TYR A 67 -4.75 -2.58 -3.14
CA TYR A 67 -6.16 -2.90 -3.43
C TYR A 67 -7.04 -2.92 -2.17
N LEU A 68 -6.61 -3.61 -1.11
CA LEU A 68 -7.40 -3.75 0.12
C LEU A 68 -7.61 -2.40 0.81
N HIS A 69 -6.60 -1.53 0.74
CA HIS A 69 -6.66 -0.19 1.31
C HIS A 69 -7.61 0.69 0.50
N PHE A 70 -7.45 0.69 -0.83
CA PHE A 70 -8.32 1.41 -1.74
C PHE A 70 -9.80 1.05 -1.56
N VAL A 71 -10.14 -0.25 -1.58
CA VAL A 71 -11.54 -0.68 -1.45
C VAL A 71 -12.12 -0.22 -0.10
N ARG A 72 -11.36 -0.32 0.98
CA ARG A 72 -11.80 0.14 2.30
C ARG A 72 -12.03 1.64 2.35
N GLU A 73 -11.08 2.45 1.87
CA GLU A 73 -11.22 3.90 1.83
C GLU A 73 -12.42 4.31 0.96
N PHE A 74 -12.57 3.65 -0.19
CA PHE A 74 -13.69 3.88 -1.10
C PHE A 74 -15.04 3.54 -0.46
N GLU A 75 -15.17 2.39 0.22
CA GLU A 75 -16.39 2.00 0.94
C GLU A 75 -16.73 2.98 2.08
N ILE A 76 -15.73 3.44 2.85
CA ILE A 76 -15.93 4.43 3.90
C ILE A 76 -16.43 5.75 3.29
N MET A 77 -15.81 6.20 2.21
CA MET A 77 -16.24 7.40 1.49
C MET A 77 -17.70 7.25 1.02
N LEU A 78 -18.07 6.13 0.39
CA LEU A 78 -19.45 5.89 -0.04
C LEU A 78 -20.44 5.84 1.13
N SER A 79 -20.04 5.31 2.30
CA SER A 79 -20.92 5.20 3.48
C SER A 79 -21.35 6.55 4.05
N GLY A 80 -20.58 7.61 3.77
CA GLY A 80 -20.90 8.98 4.18
C GLY A 80 -22.01 9.63 3.33
N PHE A 81 -22.48 8.99 2.26
CA PHE A 81 -23.38 9.59 1.28
C PHE A 81 -24.51 8.65 0.86
N LEU A 82 -25.69 9.21 0.54
CA LEU A 82 -26.76 8.50 -0.15
C LEU A 82 -26.58 8.64 -1.67
N LEU A 83 -25.76 7.77 -2.25
CA LEU A 83 -25.39 7.81 -3.68
C LEU A 83 -26.18 6.80 -4.52
N THR A 84 -26.59 7.22 -5.72
CA THR A 84 -27.09 6.32 -6.76
C THR A 84 -25.95 5.44 -7.27
N ASP A 85 -26.28 4.28 -7.87
CA ASP A 85 -25.24 3.40 -8.42
C ASP A 85 -24.49 4.06 -9.59
N GLU A 86 -25.13 4.98 -10.31
CA GLU A 86 -24.48 5.82 -11.33
C GLU A 86 -23.39 6.70 -10.73
N MET A 87 -23.70 7.39 -9.62
CA MET A 87 -22.72 8.20 -8.90
C MET A 87 -21.58 7.33 -8.36
N LYS A 88 -21.88 6.15 -7.79
CA LYS A 88 -20.86 5.22 -7.31
C LYS A 88 -19.91 4.78 -8.44
N LEU A 89 -20.46 4.45 -9.61
CA LEU A 89 -19.65 4.09 -10.78
C LEU A 89 -18.76 5.27 -11.23
N MET A 90 -19.32 6.48 -11.33
CA MET A 90 -18.53 7.66 -11.68
C MET A 90 -17.40 7.93 -10.70
N TYR A 91 -17.66 7.86 -9.38
CA TYR A 91 -16.61 8.01 -8.37
C TYR A 91 -15.58 6.89 -8.45
N LEU A 92 -16.00 5.63 -8.63
CA LEU A 92 -15.06 4.52 -8.78
C LEU A 92 -14.12 4.75 -9.97
N MET A 93 -14.67 5.18 -11.11
CA MET A 93 -13.89 5.52 -12.30
C MET A 93 -12.97 6.72 -12.08
N ARG A 94 -13.39 7.73 -11.30
CA ARG A 94 -12.60 8.92 -10.97
C ARG A 94 -11.33 8.57 -10.18
N TYR A 95 -11.45 7.63 -9.25
CA TYR A 95 -10.33 7.23 -8.37
C TYR A 95 -9.51 6.06 -8.91
N CYS A 96 -9.95 5.39 -9.97
CA CYS A 96 -9.11 4.44 -10.69
C CYS A 96 -8.24 5.17 -11.72
N THR A 97 -6.95 4.85 -11.76
CA THR A 97 -5.97 5.36 -12.73
C THR A 97 -5.25 4.18 -13.41
N GLY A 98 -4.37 4.47 -14.37
CA GLY A 98 -3.48 3.45 -14.94
C GLY A 98 -4.18 2.19 -15.49
N ASP A 99 -3.73 1.02 -15.04
CA ASP A 99 -4.26 -0.28 -15.46
C ASP A 99 -5.65 -0.53 -14.88
N ALA A 100 -5.94 -0.04 -13.66
CA ALA A 100 -7.26 -0.15 -13.05
C ALA A 100 -8.33 0.60 -13.86
N ALA A 101 -8.04 1.85 -14.27
CA ALA A 101 -8.94 2.65 -15.10
C ALA A 101 -9.24 1.96 -16.43
N ARG A 102 -8.20 1.42 -17.08
CA ARG A 102 -8.34 0.68 -18.35
C ARG A 102 -9.19 -0.57 -18.18
N ALA A 103 -9.07 -1.27 -17.05
CA ALA A 103 -9.79 -2.50 -16.78
C ALA A 103 -11.31 -2.28 -16.66
N ILE A 104 -11.76 -1.17 -16.06
CA ILE A 104 -13.18 -0.90 -15.82
C ILE A 104 -13.83 0.02 -16.86
N GLN A 105 -13.07 0.48 -17.86
CA GLN A 105 -13.53 1.49 -18.82
C GLN A 105 -14.82 1.08 -19.55
N CYS A 106 -15.02 -0.21 -19.83
CA CYS A 106 -16.21 -0.72 -20.51
C CYS A 106 -17.49 -0.58 -19.67
N CYS A 107 -17.38 -0.51 -18.34
CA CYS A 107 -18.51 -0.49 -17.42
C CYS A 107 -19.38 0.78 -17.58
N LYS A 108 -18.81 1.87 -18.11
CA LYS A 108 -19.53 3.12 -18.39
C LYS A 108 -20.66 2.98 -19.42
N PHE A 109 -20.59 1.95 -20.26
CA PHE A 109 -21.60 1.68 -21.29
C PHE A 109 -22.72 0.74 -20.81
N MET A 110 -22.61 0.22 -19.58
CA MET A 110 -23.60 -0.67 -18.98
C MET A 110 -24.67 0.14 -18.25
N LYS A 111 -25.78 -0.50 -17.87
CA LYS A 111 -26.76 0.13 -17.00
C LYS A 111 -26.09 0.50 -15.66
N PRO A 112 -26.41 1.64 -15.03
CA PRO A 112 -25.65 2.15 -13.88
C PRO A 112 -25.40 1.14 -12.76
N LYS A 113 -26.44 0.41 -12.37
CA LYS A 113 -26.35 -0.64 -11.35
C LYS A 113 -25.41 -1.77 -11.76
N GLU A 114 -25.62 -2.31 -12.96
CA GLU A 114 -24.80 -3.39 -13.52
C GLU A 114 -23.34 -2.97 -13.68
N GLY A 115 -23.11 -1.75 -14.20
CA GLY A 115 -21.77 -1.20 -14.42
C GLY A 115 -20.97 -1.02 -13.13
N TYR A 116 -21.58 -0.53 -12.05
CA TYR A 116 -20.89 -0.42 -10.75
C TYR A 116 -20.44 -1.78 -10.21
N TYR A 117 -21.35 -2.76 -10.18
CA TYR A 117 -21.03 -4.08 -9.66
C TYR A 117 -20.02 -4.83 -10.55
N GLU A 118 -20.14 -4.68 -11.87
CA GLU A 118 -19.18 -5.25 -12.82
C GLU A 118 -17.80 -4.62 -12.66
N ALA A 119 -17.70 -3.30 -12.51
CA ALA A 119 -16.43 -2.63 -12.27
C ALA A 119 -15.76 -3.12 -10.98
N MET A 120 -16.50 -3.22 -9.87
CA MET A 120 -15.98 -3.78 -8.62
C MET A 120 -15.55 -5.25 -8.76
N SER A 121 -16.31 -6.04 -9.52
CA SER A 121 -15.97 -7.43 -9.84
C SER A 121 -14.66 -7.53 -10.62
N ILE A 122 -14.49 -6.73 -11.68
CA ILE A 122 -13.27 -6.69 -12.50
C ILE A 122 -12.06 -6.29 -11.65
N LEU A 123 -12.17 -5.25 -10.81
CA LEU A 123 -11.07 -4.82 -9.94
C LEU A 123 -10.66 -5.94 -8.98
N ARG A 124 -11.63 -6.62 -8.37
CA ARG A 124 -11.37 -7.76 -7.49
C ARG A 124 -10.69 -8.92 -8.21
N GLN A 125 -11.15 -9.25 -9.42
CA GLN A 125 -10.62 -10.37 -10.19
C GLN A 125 -9.20 -10.11 -10.71
N ARG A 126 -8.89 -8.86 -11.10
CA ARG A 126 -7.60 -8.50 -11.69
C ARG A 126 -6.54 -8.09 -10.67
N PHE A 127 -6.95 -7.48 -9.57
CA PHE A 127 -6.00 -6.88 -8.63
C PHE A 127 -6.24 -7.32 -7.17
N GLY A 128 -7.46 -7.75 -6.84
CA GLY A 128 -7.88 -8.10 -5.49
C GLY A 128 -7.83 -9.58 -5.12
N ARG A 129 -7.24 -10.43 -5.95
CA ARG A 129 -7.13 -11.87 -5.64
C ARG A 129 -6.12 -12.07 -4.51
N PRO A 130 -6.44 -12.88 -3.46
CA PRO A 130 -5.53 -13.07 -2.34
C PRO A 130 -4.12 -13.51 -2.73
N SER A 131 -3.99 -14.39 -3.73
CA SER A 131 -2.69 -14.81 -4.26
C SER A 131 -1.90 -13.68 -4.92
N MET A 132 -2.57 -12.74 -5.60
CA MET A 132 -1.92 -11.60 -6.23
C MET A 132 -1.46 -10.57 -5.19
N ILE A 133 -2.32 -10.28 -4.22
CA ILE A 133 -1.99 -9.39 -3.10
C ILE A 133 -0.83 -9.98 -2.31
N ALA A 134 -0.93 -11.25 -1.89
CA ALA A 134 0.12 -11.95 -1.14
C ALA A 134 1.44 -11.97 -1.90
N GLY A 135 1.41 -12.28 -3.21
CA GLY A 135 2.61 -12.25 -4.06
C GLY A 135 3.26 -10.88 -4.12
N LYS A 136 2.48 -9.81 -4.33
CA LYS A 136 3.02 -8.44 -4.39
C LYS A 136 3.59 -7.97 -3.06
N LEU A 137 2.90 -8.23 -1.94
CA LEU A 137 3.42 -7.91 -0.61
C LEU A 137 4.68 -8.72 -0.27
N PHE A 138 4.72 -10.00 -0.67
CA PHE A 138 5.88 -10.84 -0.45
C PHE A 138 7.10 -10.40 -1.26
N GLU A 139 6.93 -9.91 -2.49
CA GLU A 139 8.03 -9.36 -3.27
C GLU A 139 8.70 -8.16 -2.58
N ALA A 140 7.96 -7.33 -1.84
CA ALA A 140 8.56 -6.27 -1.02
C ALA A 140 9.41 -6.82 0.14
N VAL A 141 8.96 -7.89 0.79
CA VAL A 141 9.72 -8.58 1.85
C VAL A 141 10.99 -9.24 1.28
N LYS A 142 10.82 -9.99 0.18
CA LYS A 142 11.89 -10.69 -0.52
C LYS A 142 12.93 -9.72 -1.09
N GLY A 143 12.52 -8.56 -1.59
CA GLY A 143 13.40 -7.57 -2.20
C GLY A 143 14.30 -8.19 -3.28
N ASN A 144 15.59 -7.86 -3.25
CA ASN A 144 16.60 -8.45 -4.14
C ASN A 144 17.03 -9.88 -3.75
N GLY A 145 16.42 -10.47 -2.71
CA GLY A 145 16.81 -11.77 -2.16
C GLY A 145 18.15 -11.79 -1.43
N GLY A 146 18.89 -10.69 -1.44
CA GLY A 146 20.16 -10.53 -0.76
C GLY A 146 19.97 -10.22 0.73
N GLN A 147 20.99 -10.56 1.50
CA GLN A 147 21.06 -10.23 2.91
C GLN A 147 21.04 -8.71 3.11
N LEU A 148 20.30 -8.23 4.11
CA LEU A 148 20.27 -6.83 4.49
C LEU A 148 21.62 -6.40 5.05
N GLN A 149 21.99 -5.16 4.78
CA GLN A 149 23.10 -4.54 5.47
C GLN A 149 22.77 -4.37 6.95
N ASP A 150 23.80 -4.31 7.79
CA ASP A 150 23.63 -4.09 9.24
C ASP A 150 23.49 -2.58 9.53
N ASP A 151 22.65 -1.90 8.75
CA ASP A 151 22.31 -0.50 8.92
C ASP A 151 20.88 -0.37 9.48
N SER A 152 20.68 0.64 10.33
CA SER A 152 19.41 0.82 11.02
C SER A 152 18.26 1.13 10.07
N GLN A 153 18.54 1.77 8.93
CA GLN A 153 17.50 2.18 7.99
C GLN A 153 16.96 0.99 7.19
N ALA A 154 17.82 0.21 6.52
CA ALA A 154 17.34 -0.94 5.75
C ALA A 154 16.65 -1.99 6.62
N LEU A 155 17.10 -2.16 7.87
CA LEU A 155 16.40 -3.04 8.82
C LEU A 155 15.00 -2.51 9.17
N THR A 156 14.84 -1.19 9.34
CA THR A 156 13.53 -0.59 9.66
C THR A 156 12.57 -0.76 8.49
N GLU A 157 12.99 -0.41 7.27
CA GLU A 157 12.19 -0.59 6.06
C GLU A 157 11.79 -2.06 5.84
N PHE A 158 12.69 -3.00 6.13
CA PHE A 158 12.37 -4.42 6.06
C PHE A 158 11.34 -4.86 7.09
N LEU A 159 11.44 -4.38 8.34
CA LEU A 159 10.48 -4.68 9.40
C LEU A 159 9.09 -4.08 9.08
N ASP A 160 9.04 -2.88 8.50
CA ASP A 160 7.79 -2.27 8.05
C ASP A 160 7.15 -3.11 6.94
N ASN A 161 7.93 -3.54 5.95
CA ASN A 161 7.45 -4.44 4.89
C ASN A 161 6.96 -5.79 5.44
N LEU A 162 7.65 -6.35 6.44
CA LEU A 162 7.21 -7.57 7.13
C LEU A 162 5.87 -7.37 7.85
N LEU A 163 5.69 -6.22 8.51
CA LEU A 163 4.44 -5.91 9.21
C LEU A 163 3.29 -5.70 8.23
N ILE A 164 3.53 -4.99 7.12
CA ILE A 164 2.56 -4.82 6.02
C ILE A 164 2.17 -6.19 5.47
N TYR A 165 3.15 -7.05 5.19
CA TYR A 165 2.91 -8.41 4.70
C TYR A 165 2.06 -9.23 5.68
N LYS A 166 2.45 -9.28 6.96
CA LYS A 166 1.70 -9.97 8.02
C LYS A 166 0.26 -9.48 8.10
N ASN A 167 0.05 -8.16 8.18
CA ASN A 167 -1.28 -7.58 8.32
C ASN A 167 -2.14 -7.84 7.08
N GLY A 168 -1.55 -7.78 5.88
CA GLY A 168 -2.20 -8.18 4.63
C GLY A 168 -2.67 -9.64 4.67
N MET A 169 -1.80 -10.57 5.07
CA MET A 169 -2.14 -11.99 5.19
C MET A 169 -3.24 -12.25 6.23
N ILE A 170 -3.20 -11.57 7.39
CA ILE A 170 -4.25 -11.63 8.41
C ILE A 170 -5.59 -11.17 7.83
N SER A 171 -5.59 -10.03 7.13
CA SER A 171 -6.82 -9.43 6.57
C SER A 171 -7.49 -10.32 5.52
N MET A 172 -6.71 -11.20 4.87
CA MET A 172 -7.20 -12.18 3.89
C MET A 172 -7.47 -13.56 4.51
N ASN A 173 -7.28 -13.74 5.82
CA ASN A 173 -7.38 -15.03 6.54
C ASN A 173 -6.42 -16.12 6.03
N HIS A 174 -5.21 -15.73 5.58
CA HIS A 174 -4.20 -16.63 5.00
C HIS A 174 -3.00 -16.84 5.94
N MET A 175 -3.25 -16.99 7.24
CA MET A 175 -2.19 -17.13 8.24
C MET A 175 -1.37 -18.43 8.14
N SER A 176 -1.94 -19.48 7.53
CA SER A 176 -1.21 -20.73 7.26
C SER A 176 -0.02 -20.50 6.32
N ASP A 177 -0.25 -19.74 5.25
CA ASP A 177 0.75 -19.49 4.21
C ASP A 177 1.93 -18.68 4.79
N LEU A 178 1.62 -17.71 5.66
CA LEU A 178 2.60 -16.88 6.36
C LEU A 178 3.60 -17.71 7.19
N ASN A 179 3.15 -18.84 7.75
CA ASN A 179 3.97 -19.75 8.56
C ASN A 179 4.63 -20.87 7.73
N SER A 180 4.53 -20.84 6.40
CA SER A 180 5.20 -21.84 5.57
C SER A 180 6.71 -21.77 5.72
N SER A 181 7.35 -22.94 5.78
CA SER A 181 8.82 -23.07 5.89
C SER A 181 9.54 -22.23 4.82
N PHE A 182 9.03 -22.21 3.59
CA PHE A 182 9.56 -21.39 2.49
C PHE A 182 9.58 -19.88 2.82
N ILE A 183 8.48 -19.32 3.33
CA ILE A 183 8.41 -17.90 3.68
C ILE A 183 9.34 -17.58 4.83
N LEU A 184 9.35 -18.41 5.88
CA LEU A 184 10.24 -18.23 7.03
C LEU A 184 11.72 -18.27 6.61
N GLU A 185 12.08 -19.18 5.70
CA GLU A 185 13.43 -19.30 5.18
C GLU A 185 13.86 -18.05 4.39
N VAL A 186 12.99 -17.54 3.50
CA VAL A 186 13.28 -16.33 2.73
C VAL A 186 13.48 -15.12 3.66
N ILE A 187 12.63 -14.97 4.67
CA ILE A 187 12.75 -13.90 5.67
C ILE A 187 14.05 -14.05 6.46
N ALA A 188 14.37 -15.27 6.91
CA ALA A 188 15.59 -15.53 7.67
C ALA A 188 16.86 -15.23 6.88
N ARG A 189 16.90 -15.53 5.57
CA ARG A 189 18.04 -15.20 4.69
C ARG A 189 18.21 -13.71 4.47
N ARG A 190 17.13 -12.92 4.55
CA ARG A 190 17.18 -11.45 4.44
C ARG A 190 17.77 -10.80 5.68
N LEU A 191 17.65 -11.40 6.86
CA LEU A 191 18.11 -10.81 8.12
C LEU A 191 19.64 -10.57 8.15
N PRO A 192 20.11 -9.48 8.79
CA PRO A 192 21.53 -9.30 9.10
C PRO A 192 22.08 -10.51 9.88
N THR A 193 23.36 -10.83 9.70
CA THR A 193 23.99 -12.08 10.18
C THR A 193 23.80 -12.33 11.67
N ARG A 194 23.74 -11.25 12.47
CA ARG A 194 23.49 -11.32 13.91
C ARG A 194 22.08 -11.81 14.23
N LEU A 195 21.07 -11.32 13.51
CA LEU A 195 19.67 -11.70 13.69
C LEU A 195 19.39 -13.08 13.08
N GLN A 196 20.01 -13.40 11.95
CA GLN A 196 19.91 -14.73 11.35
C GLN A 196 20.45 -15.82 12.29
N ARG A 197 21.60 -15.60 12.95
CA ARG A 197 22.13 -16.55 13.94
C ARG A 197 21.21 -16.73 15.15
N LYS A 198 20.59 -15.64 15.63
CA LYS A 198 19.59 -15.70 16.70
C LYS A 198 18.38 -16.54 16.26
N TRP A 199 17.88 -16.30 15.05
CA TRP A 199 16.78 -17.06 14.48
C TRP A 199 17.09 -18.55 14.42
N VAL A 200 18.22 -18.95 13.84
CA VAL A 200 18.62 -20.36 13.71
C VAL A 200 18.71 -21.05 15.08
N LYS A 201 19.29 -20.38 16.08
CA LYS A 201 19.37 -20.92 17.44
C LYS A 201 17.99 -21.11 18.07
N MET A 202 17.06 -20.18 17.84
CA MET A 202 15.71 -20.29 18.38
C MET A 202 14.90 -21.34 17.64
N SER A 203 15.00 -21.41 16.31
CA SER A 203 14.29 -22.43 15.52
C SER A 203 14.75 -23.83 15.89
N SER A 204 16.06 -24.06 16.07
CA SER A 204 16.58 -25.37 16.51
C SER A 204 16.05 -25.78 17.88
N LEU A 205 15.98 -24.85 18.83
CA LEU A 205 15.42 -25.12 20.17
C LEU A 205 13.92 -25.47 20.10
N MET A 206 13.17 -24.81 19.22
CA MET A 206 11.75 -25.10 19.03
C MET A 206 11.54 -26.48 18.38
N GLU A 207 12.38 -26.83 17.39
CA GLU A 207 12.37 -28.15 16.76
C GLU A 207 12.70 -29.27 17.76
N ASP A 208 13.67 -29.05 18.65
CA ASP A 208 14.01 -29.98 19.74
C ASP A 208 12.82 -30.19 20.71
N GLU A 209 11.96 -29.18 20.89
CA GLU A 209 10.72 -29.24 21.68
C GLU A 209 9.50 -29.77 20.89
N GLY A 210 9.67 -30.09 19.60
CA GLY A 210 8.58 -30.52 18.72
C GLY A 210 7.60 -29.39 18.33
N ILE A 211 8.01 -28.13 18.45
CA ILE A 211 7.22 -26.94 18.17
C ILE A 211 7.63 -26.36 16.82
N GLU A 212 6.68 -26.21 15.89
CA GLU A 212 6.96 -25.59 14.60
C GLU A 212 7.20 -24.07 14.75
N PRO A 213 8.31 -23.53 14.22
CA PRO A 213 8.59 -22.10 14.27
C PRO A 213 7.57 -21.32 13.45
N LYS A 214 7.12 -20.17 13.98
CA LYS A 214 6.13 -19.31 13.32
C LYS A 214 6.73 -17.97 12.94
N PHE A 215 6.04 -17.25 12.06
CA PHE A 215 6.41 -15.91 11.64
C PHE A 215 6.64 -14.96 12.83
N ASP A 216 5.79 -15.05 13.85
CA ASP A 216 5.90 -14.21 15.06
C ASP A 216 7.16 -14.47 15.88
N ASN A 217 7.77 -15.66 15.75
CA ASN A 217 9.03 -15.95 16.40
C ASN A 217 10.16 -15.10 15.80
N ILE A 218 10.15 -14.84 14.48
CA ILE A 218 11.18 -14.04 13.79
C ILE A 218 11.24 -12.61 14.35
N LEU A 219 10.09 -12.07 14.75
CA LEU A 219 9.96 -10.69 15.22
C LEU A 219 10.27 -10.50 16.73
N LYS A 220 10.52 -11.59 17.48
CA LYS A 220 10.89 -11.50 18.89
C LYS A 220 12.34 -11.00 19.03
N ARG A 221 12.50 -9.77 19.54
CA ARG A 221 13.80 -9.08 19.75
C ARG A 221 14.64 -9.69 20.87
#